data_AF-A0A7D5NHI1-F1
#
_entry.id   AF-A0A7D5NHI1-F1
#
_cell.length_a   1.000
_cell.length_b   1.000
_cell.length_c   1.000
_cell.angle_alpha   90.00
_cell.angle_beta   90.00
_cell.angle_gamma   90.00
#
_symmetry.space_group_name_H-M   'P 1'
#
loop_
_entity.id
_entity.type
_entity.pdbx_description
1 polymer ?
#
loop_
_entity_poly.entity_id
_entity_poly.type
_entity_poly.pdbx_seq_one_letter_code
_entity_poly.pdbx_strand_id
1 'polypeptide(L)'
;MKKYIILLIATIILGFVAGNKASGQCEYCQYPKICNIVNFNIVCNGNSYPITAVVCYECTDPLVYNVQVLEFSYPPELERIMYDTNYQYYNPACEDAMWDNLWAIIRSKAFELCGYVNCPNRVTILRTIPICGEFIYEGPPGHEFIRKRFHPGTCNLRCVVRLSVCYDYNNQTFNEQLVSREYFGVCPDEAIYPREIFDPTTPPFRLECAQLWSTRYCP
;
A
#
# COMPACT_ATOMS: atom_id res chain seq x y z
N MET A 1 27.92 11.39 -45.59
CA MET A 1 27.57 10.30 -44.65
C MET A 1 28.18 10.45 -43.23
N LYS A 2 28.71 11.61 -42.83
CA LYS A 2 29.24 11.82 -41.46
C LYS A 2 28.28 12.54 -40.50
N LYS A 3 27.17 13.12 -41.01
CA LYS A 3 26.24 13.95 -40.23
C LYS A 3 25.22 13.14 -39.42
N TYR A 4 24.83 11.95 -39.86
CA TYR A 4 23.84 11.13 -39.16
C TYR A 4 24.40 10.41 -37.91
N ILE A 5 25.71 10.13 -37.88
CA ILE A 5 26.38 9.49 -36.73
C ILE A 5 26.35 10.39 -35.49
N ILE A 6 26.50 11.71 -35.68
CA ILE A 6 26.48 12.69 -34.58
C ILE A 6 25.09 12.75 -33.93
N LEU A 7 24.02 12.65 -34.72
CA LEU A 7 22.65 12.65 -34.21
C LEU A 7 22.34 11.38 -33.38
N LEU A 8 22.87 10.24 -33.83
CA LEU A 8 22.68 8.94 -33.18
C LEU A 8 23.48 8.82 -31.87
N ILE A 9 24.67 9.45 -31.82
CA ILE A 9 25.43 9.56 -30.57
C ILE A 9 24.75 10.55 -29.61
N ALA A 10 24.17 11.65 -30.10
CA ALA A 10 23.45 12.60 -29.26
C ALA A 10 22.18 12.00 -28.64
N THR A 11 21.43 11.15 -29.34
CA THR A 11 20.28 10.44 -28.75
C THR A 11 20.70 9.35 -27.76
N ILE A 12 21.86 8.71 -27.95
CA ILE A 12 22.41 7.78 -26.96
C ILE A 12 22.86 8.56 -25.70
N ILE A 13 23.59 9.67 -25.86
CA ILE A 13 24.04 10.46 -24.70
C ILE A 13 22.85 11.12 -23.98
N LEU A 14 21.88 11.68 -24.69
CA LEU A 14 20.70 12.31 -24.07
C LEU A 14 19.68 11.29 -23.53
N GLY A 15 19.58 10.11 -24.16
CA GLY A 15 18.72 9.01 -23.68
C GLY A 15 19.25 8.33 -22.41
N PHE A 16 20.56 8.35 -22.18
CA PHE A 16 21.19 7.83 -20.96
C PHE A 16 21.37 8.87 -19.85
N VAL A 17 21.13 10.16 -20.13
CA VAL A 17 21.15 11.25 -19.12
C VAL A 17 19.75 11.57 -18.57
N ALA A 18 18.73 10.79 -18.97
CA ALA A 18 17.52 10.57 -18.16
C ALA A 18 17.77 9.60 -16.97
N GLY A 19 19.03 9.53 -16.52
CA GLY A 19 19.44 8.84 -15.31
C GLY A 19 18.84 9.50 -14.07
N ASN A 20 17.87 8.80 -13.48
CA ASN A 20 17.56 8.81 -12.06
C ASN A 20 17.15 10.16 -11.45
N LYS A 21 16.06 10.74 -11.97
CA LYS A 21 15.12 11.50 -11.14
C LYS A 21 13.72 10.91 -11.29
N ALA A 22 13.58 9.64 -10.94
CA ALA A 22 12.30 8.99 -10.78
C ALA A 22 12.28 8.30 -9.41
N SER A 23 11.36 8.76 -8.57
CA SER A 23 10.90 8.13 -7.33
C SER A 23 11.89 8.14 -6.16
N GLY A 24 11.40 8.58 -5.00
CA GLY A 24 12.11 8.56 -3.73
C GLY A 24 12.77 7.21 -3.47
N GLN A 25 13.97 7.29 -2.91
CA GLN A 25 14.73 6.16 -2.43
C GLN A 25 13.85 5.33 -1.48
N CYS A 26 13.36 4.21 -2.00
CA CYS A 26 12.77 3.15 -1.22
C CYS A 26 13.89 2.51 -0.40
N GLU A 27 14.11 3.01 0.81
CA GLU A 27 15.17 2.58 1.73
C GLU A 27 15.09 1.08 2.09
N TYR A 28 13.97 0.42 1.76
CA TYR A 28 13.67 -0.99 2.08
C TYR A 28 13.48 -1.90 0.87
N CYS A 29 13.78 -1.43 -0.34
CA CYS A 29 13.70 -2.24 -1.54
C CYS A 29 14.91 -3.19 -1.66
N GLN A 30 14.94 -4.25 -0.84
CA GLN A 30 15.87 -5.36 -1.06
C GLN A 30 15.35 -6.23 -2.21
N TYR A 31 16.13 -6.29 -3.29
CA TYR A 31 15.99 -7.24 -4.39
C TYR A 31 15.84 -8.67 -3.81
N PRO A 32 14.85 -9.48 -4.25
CA PRO A 32 14.13 -9.46 -5.52
C PRO A 32 12.78 -8.72 -5.53
N LYS A 33 12.49 -7.89 -4.52
CA LYS A 33 11.17 -7.23 -4.41
C LYS A 33 11.04 -6.03 -5.35
N ILE A 34 10.00 -6.02 -6.17
CA ILE A 34 9.61 -4.85 -6.98
C ILE A 34 8.61 -4.04 -6.15
N CYS A 35 9.01 -2.88 -5.62
CA CYS A 35 8.10 -2.00 -4.90
C CYS A 35 7.66 -0.82 -5.76
N ASN A 36 6.36 -0.56 -5.76
CA ASN A 36 5.72 0.49 -6.51
C ASN A 36 4.97 1.43 -5.57
N ILE A 37 4.98 2.71 -5.93
CA ILE A 37 4.09 3.71 -5.35
C ILE A 37 2.78 3.66 -6.13
N VAL A 38 1.68 3.41 -5.42
CA VAL A 38 0.32 3.34 -5.96
C VAL A 38 -0.43 4.58 -5.50
N ASN A 39 -0.89 5.39 -6.45
CA ASN A 39 -1.72 6.55 -6.17
C ASN A 39 -3.15 6.23 -6.61
N PHE A 40 -4.12 6.46 -5.73
CA PHE A 40 -5.53 6.27 -6.01
C PHE A 40 -6.38 7.25 -5.21
N ASN A 41 -7.64 7.40 -5.59
CA ASN A 41 -8.60 8.21 -4.85
C ASN A 41 -9.69 7.31 -4.31
N ILE A 42 -10.20 7.62 -3.12
CA ILE A 42 -11.47 7.08 -2.64
C ILE A 42 -12.49 8.18 -2.53
N VAL A 43 -13.76 7.82 -2.74
CA VAL A 43 -14.88 8.72 -2.47
C VAL A 43 -15.47 8.36 -1.13
N CYS A 44 -15.41 9.28 -0.18
CA CYS A 44 -15.93 9.13 1.17
C CYS A 44 -16.82 10.34 1.47
N ASN A 45 -18.08 10.10 1.87
CA ASN A 45 -19.07 11.16 2.12
C ASN A 45 -19.23 12.19 0.99
N GLY A 46 -19.09 11.74 -0.26
CA GLY A 46 -19.20 12.58 -1.46
C GLY A 46 -17.94 13.37 -1.82
N ASN A 47 -16.90 13.34 -0.98
CA ASN A 47 -15.62 13.99 -1.24
C ASN A 47 -14.58 12.97 -1.73
N SER A 48 -13.67 13.40 -2.60
CA SER A 48 -12.59 12.58 -3.13
C SER A 48 -11.30 12.82 -2.33
N TYR A 49 -10.75 11.76 -1.74
CA TYR A 49 -9.52 11.82 -0.95
C TYR A 49 -8.38 11.09 -1.66
N PRO A 50 -7.24 11.75 -1.91
CA PRO A 50 -6.08 11.11 -2.50
C PRO A 50 -5.36 10.25 -1.48
N ILE A 51 -4.96 9.06 -1.91
CA ILE A 51 -4.23 8.07 -1.11
C ILE A 51 -3.01 7.62 -1.90
N THR A 52 -1.88 7.58 -1.22
CA THR A 52 -0.63 6.99 -1.71
C THR A 52 -0.35 5.74 -0.90
N ALA A 53 -0.06 4.62 -1.55
CA ALA A 53 0.38 3.39 -0.89
C ALA A 53 1.69 2.89 -1.49
N VAL A 54 2.57 2.31 -0.67
CA VAL A 54 3.77 1.63 -1.14
C VAL A 54 3.53 0.13 -1.06
N VAL A 55 3.60 -0.55 -2.22
CA VAL A 55 3.34 -1.99 -2.32
C VAL A 55 4.49 -2.69 -3.00
N CYS A 56 5.01 -3.75 -2.36
CA CYS A 56 6.04 -4.62 -2.91
C CYS A 56 5.46 -5.94 -3.41
N TYR A 57 5.96 -6.40 -4.55
CA TYR A 57 5.57 -7.63 -5.21
C TYR A 57 6.79 -8.54 -5.40
N GLU A 58 6.58 -9.84 -5.27
CA GLU A 58 7.56 -10.88 -5.55
C GLU A 58 6.84 -12.10 -6.12
N CYS A 59 7.31 -12.59 -7.28
CA CYS A 59 6.79 -13.77 -7.94
C CYS A 59 7.71 -14.95 -7.61
N THR A 60 7.21 -15.94 -6.88
CA THR A 60 7.97 -17.12 -6.48
C THR A 60 7.43 -18.37 -7.18
N ASP A 61 8.33 -19.22 -7.64
CA ASP A 61 8.01 -20.50 -8.28
C ASP A 61 7.75 -21.59 -7.20
N PRO A 62 6.71 -22.44 -7.31
CA PRO A 62 5.63 -22.42 -8.31
C PRO A 62 4.42 -21.57 -7.92
N LEU A 63 4.12 -20.56 -8.75
CA LEU A 63 2.88 -19.77 -8.77
C LEU A 63 2.45 -19.24 -7.38
N VAL A 64 3.38 -18.61 -6.67
CA VAL A 64 3.10 -17.86 -5.44
C VAL A 64 3.44 -16.40 -5.64
N TYR A 65 2.45 -15.51 -5.52
CA TYR A 65 2.63 -14.07 -5.64
C TYR A 65 2.60 -13.46 -4.24
N ASN A 66 3.76 -13.04 -3.75
CA ASN A 66 3.92 -12.36 -2.48
C ASN A 66 3.67 -10.86 -2.68
N VAL A 67 2.70 -10.32 -1.94
CA VAL A 67 2.37 -8.90 -1.94
C VAL A 67 2.49 -8.36 -0.53
N GLN A 68 3.23 -7.27 -0.36
CA GLN A 68 3.44 -6.62 0.93
C GLN A 68 3.06 -5.15 0.82
N VAL A 69 2.07 -4.72 1.59
CA VAL A 69 1.75 -3.31 1.74
C VAL A 69 2.65 -2.73 2.82
N LEU A 70 3.48 -1.75 2.48
CA LEU A 70 4.48 -1.20 3.41
C LEU A 70 4.07 0.14 3.99
N GLU A 71 3.30 0.94 3.25
CA GLU A 71 2.97 2.29 3.68
C GLU A 71 1.63 2.73 3.10
N PHE A 72 0.91 3.55 3.86
CA PHE A 72 -0.16 4.41 3.38
C PHE A 72 0.14 5.86 3.77
N SER A 73 -0.24 6.79 2.89
CA SER A 73 -0.23 8.22 3.15
C SER A 73 -1.51 8.85 2.62
N TYR A 74 -2.18 9.67 3.43
CA TYR A 74 -3.43 10.34 3.06
C TYR A 74 -3.72 11.57 3.95
N PRO A 75 -4.67 12.45 3.56
CA PRO A 75 -4.99 13.64 4.34
C PRO A 75 -5.54 13.34 5.74
N PRO A 76 -5.25 14.17 6.75
CA PRO A 76 -5.72 13.97 8.12
C PRO A 76 -7.24 14.01 8.24
N GLU A 77 -7.91 14.78 7.38
CA GLU A 77 -9.38 14.81 7.32
C GLU A 77 -9.97 13.42 7.09
N LEU A 78 -9.37 12.61 6.21
CA LEU A 78 -9.83 11.24 5.96
C LEU A 78 -9.62 10.37 7.21
N GLU A 79 -8.55 10.56 7.97
CA GLU A 79 -8.32 9.88 9.25
C GLU A 79 -9.42 10.18 10.26
N ARG A 80 -9.85 11.44 10.35
CA ARG A 80 -10.97 11.85 11.22
C ARG A 80 -12.26 11.16 10.80
N ILE A 81 -12.55 11.15 9.50
CA ILE A 81 -13.75 10.51 8.97
C ILE A 81 -13.77 9.01 9.30
N MET A 82 -12.65 8.31 9.15
CA MET A 82 -12.57 6.88 9.40
C MET A 82 -12.63 6.51 10.89
N TYR A 83 -12.11 7.37 11.78
CA TYR A 83 -11.78 6.94 13.16
C TYR A 83 -12.22 7.85 14.30
N ASP A 84 -12.64 9.09 14.04
CA ASP A 84 -13.16 10.00 15.07
C ASP A 84 -14.67 9.82 15.21
N THR A 85 -15.09 9.05 16.22
CA THR A 85 -16.52 8.79 16.48
C THR A 85 -17.31 10.04 16.86
N ASN A 86 -16.64 11.13 17.25
CA ASN A 86 -17.28 12.41 17.56
C ASN A 86 -17.30 13.36 16.37
N TYR A 87 -16.69 12.99 15.24
CA TYR A 87 -16.70 13.79 14.04
C TYR A 87 -18.05 13.71 13.35
N GLN A 88 -18.60 14.86 12.95
CA GLN A 88 -19.92 14.95 12.32
C GLN A 88 -20.06 14.06 11.07
N TYR A 89 -18.95 13.79 10.37
CA TYR A 89 -18.91 12.99 9.16
C TYR A 89 -18.30 11.60 9.38
N TYR A 90 -18.28 11.08 10.62
CA TYR A 90 -17.75 9.74 10.92
C TYR A 90 -18.37 8.66 10.01
N ASN A 91 -17.52 7.93 9.30
CA ASN A 91 -17.91 6.86 8.40
C ASN A 91 -16.79 5.79 8.30
N PRO A 92 -16.88 4.69 9.10
CA PRO A 92 -15.84 3.67 9.12
C PRO A 92 -15.77 2.86 7.82
N ALA A 93 -16.82 2.86 6.98
CA ALA A 93 -16.81 2.17 5.69
C ALA A 93 -15.80 2.77 4.70
N CYS A 94 -15.26 3.96 4.98
CA CYS A 94 -14.21 4.55 4.17
C CYS A 94 -12.86 3.83 4.32
N GLU A 95 -12.60 3.16 5.45
CA GLU A 95 -11.45 2.25 5.58
C GLU A 95 -11.62 1.05 4.65
N ASP A 96 -12.81 0.43 4.62
CA ASP A 96 -13.09 -0.71 3.74
C ASP A 96 -12.94 -0.30 2.27
N ALA A 97 -13.50 0.85 1.88
CA ALA A 97 -13.38 1.38 0.52
C ALA A 97 -11.91 1.65 0.12
N MET A 98 -11.08 2.11 1.06
CA MET A 98 -9.64 2.27 0.85
C MET A 98 -8.97 0.94 0.54
N TRP A 99 -9.25 -0.09 1.34
CA TRP A 99 -8.66 -1.41 1.14
C TRP A 99 -9.16 -2.11 -0.12
N ASP A 100 -10.46 -2.00 -0.45
CA ASP A 100 -11.04 -2.57 -1.66
C ASP A 100 -10.43 -1.96 -2.93
N ASN A 101 -10.28 -0.63 -2.97
CA ASN A 101 -9.64 0.06 -4.10
C ASN A 101 -8.18 -0.36 -4.25
N LEU A 102 -7.42 -0.38 -3.14
CA LEU A 102 -6.04 -0.84 -3.19
C LEU A 102 -5.95 -2.30 -3.65
N TRP A 103 -6.84 -3.17 -3.16
CA TRP A 103 -6.82 -4.59 -3.51
C TRP A 103 -7.12 -4.82 -5.00
N ALA A 104 -8.05 -4.06 -5.59
CA ALA A 104 -8.30 -4.11 -7.02
C ALA A 104 -7.03 -3.77 -7.84
N ILE A 105 -6.29 -2.74 -7.41
CA ILE A 105 -5.03 -2.33 -8.05
C ILE A 105 -3.94 -3.39 -7.85
N ILE A 106 -3.76 -3.88 -6.62
CA ILE A 106 -2.79 -4.92 -6.27
C ILE A 106 -2.98 -6.17 -7.12
N ARG A 107 -4.22 -6.62 -7.23
CA ARG A 107 -4.58 -7.83 -7.97
C ARG A 107 -4.21 -7.66 -9.44
N SER A 108 -4.67 -6.58 -10.06
CA SER A 108 -4.35 -6.27 -11.46
C SER A 108 -2.84 -6.22 -11.69
N LYS A 109 -2.10 -5.54 -10.81
CA LYS A 109 -0.64 -5.40 -10.94
C LYS A 109 0.13 -6.69 -10.70
N ALA A 110 -0.29 -7.52 -9.74
CA ALA A 110 0.34 -8.80 -9.47
C ALA A 110 0.24 -9.73 -10.70
N PHE A 111 -0.92 -9.77 -11.36
CA PHE A 111 -1.10 -10.54 -12.58
C PHE A 111 -0.36 -9.96 -13.79
N GLU A 112 -0.27 -8.62 -13.90
CA GLU A 112 0.55 -7.95 -14.91
C GLU A 112 2.04 -8.33 -14.76
N LEU A 113 2.56 -8.37 -13.54
CA LEU A 113 3.98 -8.64 -13.26
C LEU A 113 4.33 -10.13 -13.32
N CYS A 114 3.49 -10.98 -12.73
CA CYS A 114 3.81 -12.40 -12.54
C CYS A 114 3.13 -13.34 -13.56
N GLY A 115 2.20 -12.83 -14.37
CA GLY A 115 1.49 -13.58 -15.40
C GLY A 115 0.12 -14.09 -14.95
N TYR A 116 -0.77 -14.25 -15.94
CA TYR A 116 -2.14 -14.74 -15.76
C TYR A 116 -2.20 -16.27 -15.68
N VAL A 117 -3.08 -16.76 -14.79
CA VAL A 117 -3.39 -18.19 -14.65
C VAL A 117 -4.88 -18.40 -14.88
N ASN A 118 -5.20 -19.18 -15.91
CA ASN A 118 -6.58 -19.45 -16.31
C ASN A 118 -7.21 -20.51 -15.39
N CYS A 119 -8.46 -20.30 -15.00
CA CYS A 119 -9.22 -21.32 -14.29
C CYS A 119 -9.32 -22.63 -15.13
N PRO A 120 -9.25 -23.83 -14.53
CA PRO A 120 -9.29 -24.12 -13.09
C PRO A 120 -7.93 -24.09 -12.39
N ASN A 121 -6.84 -23.80 -13.10
CA ASN A 121 -5.53 -23.64 -12.47
C ASN A 121 -5.54 -22.36 -11.62
N ARG A 122 -4.92 -22.40 -10.45
CA ARG A 122 -4.93 -21.29 -9.49
C ARG A 122 -3.52 -20.92 -9.08
N VAL A 123 -3.32 -19.63 -8.84
CA VAL A 123 -2.14 -19.05 -8.21
C VAL A 123 -2.46 -18.78 -6.74
N THR A 124 -1.45 -18.87 -5.88
CA THR A 124 -1.58 -18.40 -4.50
C THR A 124 -1.10 -16.95 -4.39
N ILE A 125 -1.96 -16.05 -3.93
CA ILE A 125 -1.55 -14.68 -3.57
C ILE A 125 -1.43 -14.60 -2.04
N LEU A 126 -0.26 -14.21 -1.55
CA LEU A 126 0.02 -13.96 -0.15
C LEU A 126 0.02 -12.45 0.09
N ARG A 127 -1.08 -11.92 0.63
CA ARG A 127 -1.24 -10.49 0.96
C ARG A 127 -0.78 -10.26 2.40
N THR A 128 0.29 -9.52 2.59
CA THR A 128 0.80 -9.11 3.91
C THR A 128 0.39 -7.69 4.22
N ILE A 129 -0.30 -7.50 5.33
CA ILE A 129 -0.83 -6.22 5.82
C ILE A 129 -0.21 -5.93 7.19
N PRO A 130 0.46 -4.77 7.37
CA PRO A 130 0.95 -4.35 8.67
C PRO A 130 -0.24 -4.01 9.56
N ILE A 131 -0.31 -4.51 10.79
CA ILE A 131 -1.33 -4.11 11.78
C ILE A 131 -0.74 -3.11 12.76
N CYS A 132 0.53 -3.30 13.11
CA CYS A 132 1.31 -2.34 13.87
C CYS A 132 2.55 -1.89 13.08
N GLY A 133 3.00 -0.69 13.40
CA GLY A 133 4.16 -0.07 12.80
C GLY A 133 4.31 1.37 13.24
N GLU A 134 4.87 2.20 12.38
CA GLU A 134 5.04 3.62 12.62
C GLU A 134 3.81 4.40 12.20
N PHE A 135 3.36 5.29 13.08
CA PHE A 135 2.37 6.30 12.78
C PHE A 135 3.06 7.66 12.75
N ILE A 136 2.93 8.38 11.65
CA ILE A 136 3.53 9.69 11.46
C ILE A 136 2.43 10.67 11.08
N TYR A 137 2.34 11.76 11.84
CA TYR A 137 1.58 12.94 11.46
C TYR A 137 2.58 14.06 11.20
N GLU A 138 2.66 14.51 9.95
CA GLU A 138 3.64 15.51 9.54
C GLU A 138 3.13 16.40 8.40
N GLY A 139 3.84 17.50 8.16
CA GLY A 139 3.56 18.46 7.11
C GLY A 139 3.45 19.89 7.66
N PRO A 140 3.58 20.91 6.80
CA PRO A 140 3.38 22.29 7.21
C PRO A 140 1.89 22.58 7.43
N PRO A 141 1.53 23.63 8.18
CA PRO A 141 0.15 24.04 8.39
C PRO A 141 -0.65 24.13 7.07
N GLY A 142 -1.74 23.37 6.95
CA GLY A 142 -2.59 23.29 5.76
C GLY A 142 -2.17 22.28 4.69
N HIS A 143 -1.05 21.58 4.88
CA HIS A 143 -0.60 20.47 4.01
C HIS A 143 -0.11 19.27 4.83
N GLU A 144 -0.72 19.07 6.00
CA GLU A 144 -0.44 17.93 6.85
C GLU A 144 -0.97 16.64 6.22
N PHE A 145 -0.35 15.52 6.57
CA PHE A 145 -0.76 14.19 6.15
C PHE A 145 -0.48 13.17 7.24
N ILE A 146 -1.23 12.07 7.15
CA ILE A 146 -1.03 10.89 7.96
C ILE A 146 -0.25 9.90 7.12
N ARG A 147 0.85 9.38 7.67
CA ARG A 147 1.61 8.27 7.10
C ARG A 147 1.63 7.10 8.08
N LYS A 148 1.11 5.95 7.65
CA LYS A 148 1.11 4.67 8.37
C LYS A 148 2.09 3.73 7.69
N ARG A 149 3.17 3.39 8.37
CA ARG A 149 4.29 2.65 7.77
C ARG A 149 4.60 1.36 8.53
N PHE A 150 4.89 0.30 7.81
CA PHE A 150 5.43 -0.93 8.37
C PHE A 150 6.78 -0.68 9.06
N HIS A 151 6.93 -1.20 10.29
CA HIS A 151 8.17 -1.12 11.05
C HIS A 151 8.78 -2.52 11.28
N PRO A 152 9.96 -2.84 10.74
CA PRO A 152 10.66 -4.06 11.10
C PRO A 152 11.21 -3.94 12.53
N GLY A 153 10.91 -4.88 13.41
CA GLY A 153 11.43 -4.88 14.77
C GLY A 153 10.46 -5.53 15.76
N THR A 154 10.45 -5.04 17.00
CA THR A 154 9.53 -5.48 18.05
C THR A 154 8.08 -5.06 17.80
N CYS A 155 7.86 -4.03 16.98
CA CYS A 155 6.54 -3.54 16.58
C CYS A 155 6.10 -4.08 15.21
N ASN A 156 5.90 -5.38 15.11
CA ASN A 156 5.72 -6.07 13.83
C ASN A 156 4.57 -7.08 13.90
N LEU A 157 3.40 -6.67 14.39
CA LEU A 157 2.20 -7.44 14.12
C LEU A 157 1.77 -7.19 12.69
N ARG A 158 1.63 -8.27 11.94
CA ARG A 158 1.10 -8.26 10.57
C ARG A 158 0.17 -9.43 10.37
N CYS A 159 -0.73 -9.28 9.43
CA CYS A 159 -1.55 -10.37 8.97
C CYS A 159 -1.15 -10.77 7.55
N VAL A 160 -1.14 -12.08 7.31
CA VAL A 160 -0.96 -12.67 5.99
C VAL A 160 -2.28 -13.34 5.59
N VAL A 161 -2.88 -12.85 4.51
CA VAL A 161 -4.06 -13.46 3.89
C VAL A 161 -3.59 -14.31 2.71
N ARG A 162 -3.91 -15.60 2.76
CA ARG A 162 -3.66 -16.51 1.64
C ARG A 162 -4.93 -16.62 0.79
N LEU A 163 -4.82 -16.18 -0.44
CA LEU A 163 -5.88 -16.26 -1.44
C LEU A 163 -5.47 -17.24 -2.53
N SER A 164 -6.42 -18.05 -2.98
CA SER A 164 -6.27 -18.86 -4.18
C SER A 164 -7.06 -18.19 -5.30
N VAL A 165 -6.37 -17.75 -6.35
CA VAL A 165 -6.94 -16.90 -7.40
C VAL A 165 -6.73 -17.52 -8.77
N CYS A 166 -7.72 -17.41 -9.65
CA CYS A 166 -7.57 -17.64 -11.08
C CYS A 166 -8.35 -16.58 -11.85
N TYR A 167 -7.97 -16.34 -13.10
CA TYR A 167 -8.70 -15.45 -14.00
C TYR A 167 -9.65 -16.26 -14.88
N ASP A 168 -10.94 -15.93 -14.81
CA ASP A 168 -11.98 -16.51 -15.65
C ASP A 168 -12.14 -15.68 -16.92
N TYR A 169 -11.60 -16.19 -18.03
CA TYR A 169 -11.65 -15.52 -19.33
C TYR A 169 -13.06 -15.40 -19.91
N ASN A 170 -14.02 -16.25 -19.50
CA ASN A 170 -15.38 -16.18 -20.03
C ASN A 170 -16.12 -14.96 -19.49
N ASN A 171 -15.94 -14.69 -18.20
CA ASN A 171 -16.58 -13.57 -17.51
C ASN A 171 -15.68 -12.34 -17.38
N GLN A 172 -14.41 -12.45 -17.77
CA GLN A 172 -13.36 -11.45 -17.56
C GLN A 172 -13.20 -11.04 -16.09
N THR A 173 -13.43 -11.96 -15.17
CA THR A 173 -13.40 -11.72 -13.72
C THR A 173 -12.34 -12.57 -13.03
N PHE A 174 -11.99 -12.19 -11.80
CA PHE A 174 -11.13 -13.00 -10.94
C PHE A 174 -11.98 -13.89 -10.05
N ASN A 175 -11.73 -15.20 -10.07
CA ASN A 175 -12.29 -16.14 -9.12
C ASN A 175 -11.34 -16.26 -7.92
N GLU A 176 -11.73 -15.66 -6.80
CA GLU A 176 -10.92 -15.63 -5.58
C GLU A 176 -11.53 -16.52 -4.50
N GLN A 177 -10.68 -17.24 -3.79
CA GLN A 177 -11.06 -18.03 -2.63
C GLN A 177 -10.12 -17.70 -1.48
N LEU A 178 -10.70 -17.31 -0.35
CA LEU A 178 -9.97 -17.18 0.90
C LEU A 178 -9.58 -18.58 1.39
N VAL A 179 -8.27 -18.83 1.50
CA VAL A 179 -7.75 -20.11 1.98
C VAL A 179 -7.46 -20.05 3.48
N SER A 180 -6.76 -19.00 3.92
CA SER A 180 -6.40 -18.84 5.32
C SER A 180 -6.05 -17.40 5.65
N ARG A 181 -6.07 -17.10 6.96
CA ARG A 181 -5.66 -15.83 7.53
C ARG A 181 -4.79 -16.15 8.75
N GLU A 182 -3.56 -15.66 8.72
CA GLU A 182 -2.56 -15.95 9.74
C GLU A 182 -1.97 -14.63 10.27
N TYR A 183 -1.67 -14.58 11.56
CA TYR A 183 -1.08 -13.42 12.21
C TYR A 183 0.36 -13.73 12.61
N PHE A 184 1.26 -12.80 12.37
CA PHE A 184 2.68 -12.94 12.65
C PHE A 184 3.18 -11.74 13.45
N GLY A 185 4.02 -12.04 14.45
CA GLY A 185 4.58 -11.04 15.36
C GLY A 185 3.58 -10.56 16.40
N VAL A 186 3.93 -9.48 17.09
CA VAL A 186 3.21 -8.96 18.25
C VAL A 186 3.24 -7.43 18.20
N CYS A 187 2.16 -6.78 18.64
CA CYS A 187 2.20 -5.36 19.00
C CYS A 187 2.51 -5.30 20.49
N PRO A 188 3.51 -4.53 20.93
CA PRO A 188 3.68 -4.15 22.32
C PRO A 188 2.37 -3.62 22.91
N ASP A 189 2.14 -3.82 24.21
CA ASP A 189 0.90 -3.37 24.86
C ASP A 189 0.75 -1.84 24.83
N GLU A 190 1.86 -1.13 24.70
CA GLU A 190 1.93 0.32 24.55
C GLU A 190 1.51 0.80 23.15
N ALA A 191 1.42 -0.10 22.17
CA ALA A 191 1.03 0.21 20.81
C ALA A 191 -0.47 0.52 20.74
N ILE A 192 -0.81 1.77 20.99
CA ILE A 192 -2.18 2.29 20.88
C ILE A 192 -2.37 3.00 19.55
N TYR A 193 -3.62 3.04 19.09
CA TYR A 193 -4.00 3.90 17.99
C TYR A 193 -4.01 5.36 18.48
N PRO A 194 -3.33 6.30 17.80
CA PRO A 194 -3.27 7.70 18.21
C PRO A 194 -4.64 8.37 18.04
N ARG A 195 -5.31 8.63 19.17
CA ARG A 195 -6.65 9.23 19.20
C ARG A 195 -6.66 10.76 19.10
N GLU A 196 -5.52 11.43 19.23
CA GLU A 196 -5.45 12.90 19.39
C GLU A 196 -5.17 13.67 18.10
N ILE A 197 -4.98 12.98 16.96
CA ILE A 197 -4.59 13.58 15.67
C ILE A 197 -5.73 14.30 14.97
N PHE A 198 -6.89 14.36 15.61
CA PHE A 198 -8.08 14.98 15.07
C PHE A 198 -8.03 16.51 15.16
N ASP A 199 -6.96 17.07 15.76
CA ASP A 199 -6.72 18.51 15.86
C ASP A 199 -5.59 18.97 14.91
N PRO A 200 -5.88 19.77 13.86
CA PRO A 200 -4.88 20.31 12.94
C PRO A 200 -3.93 21.34 13.59
N THR A 201 -4.15 21.71 14.84
CA THR A 201 -3.23 22.55 15.62
C THR A 201 -2.18 21.72 16.38
N THR A 202 -2.30 20.40 16.36
CA THR A 202 -1.32 19.50 16.98
C THR A 202 0.02 19.60 16.25
N PRO A 203 1.15 19.73 16.96
CA PRO A 203 2.45 19.64 16.32
C PRO A 203 2.66 18.29 15.63
N PRO A 204 3.40 18.23 14.52
CA PRO A 204 3.85 16.97 13.93
C PRO A 204 4.47 16.04 14.98
N PHE A 205 4.13 14.76 14.90
CA PHE A 205 4.66 13.75 15.81
C PHE A 205 4.81 12.41 15.10
N ARG A 206 5.63 11.55 15.70
CA ARG A 206 5.87 10.17 15.23
C ARG A 206 5.75 9.23 16.41
N LEU A 207 4.96 8.18 16.22
CA LEU A 207 4.92 7.03 17.11
C LEU A 207 5.60 5.88 16.39
N GLU A 208 6.76 5.45 16.90
CA GLU A 208 7.52 4.34 16.29
C GLU A 208 6.78 3.01 16.40
N CYS A 209 5.89 2.88 17.39
CA CYS A 209 5.05 1.72 17.56
C CYS A 209 3.61 2.09 17.91
N ALA A 210 2.73 1.96 16.93
CA ALA A 210 1.31 2.21 17.05
C ALA A 210 0.50 1.10 16.35
N GLN A 211 -0.74 0.91 16.81
CA GLN A 211 -1.74 0.20 16.01
C GLN A 211 -2.16 1.10 14.85
N LEU A 212 -2.09 0.59 13.62
CA LEU A 212 -2.30 1.40 12.41
C LEU A 212 -3.78 1.49 12.01
N TRP A 213 -4.59 0.48 12.34
CA TRP A 213 -5.97 0.36 11.87
C TRP A 213 -6.95 0.26 13.05
N SER A 214 -8.21 0.64 12.83
CA SER A 214 -9.25 0.58 13.89
C SER A 214 -9.43 -0.82 14.47
N THR A 215 -9.18 -1.85 13.66
CA THR A 215 -9.29 -3.24 14.07
C THR A 215 -7.93 -3.92 14.11
N ARG A 216 -7.77 -4.86 15.06
CA ARG A 216 -6.71 -5.89 14.98
C ARG A 216 -7.08 -6.99 13.98
N TYR A 217 -8.22 -6.87 13.30
CA TYR A 217 -8.60 -7.79 12.25
C TYR A 217 -7.85 -7.45 10.98
N CYS A 218 -7.66 -8.45 10.15
CA CYS A 218 -6.97 -8.31 8.88
C CYS A 218 -7.94 -7.69 7.87
N PRO A 219 -7.70 -6.46 7.40
CA PRO A 219 -8.50 -5.83 6.34
C PRO A 219 -8.30 -6.53 4.98
#